data_AF-A0A8T5LMB1-F1
#
_entry.id   AF-A0A8T5LMB1-F1
#
_cell.length_a   1.000
_cell.length_b   1.000
_cell.length_c   1.000
_cell.angle_alpha   90.00
_cell.angle_beta   90.00
_cell.angle_gamma   90.00
#
_symmetry.space_group_name_H-M   'P 1'
#
loop_
_entity.id
_entity.type
_entity.pdbx_description
1 polymer ?
#
loop_
_entity_poly.entity_id
_entity_poly.type
_entity_poly.pdbx_seq_one_letter_code
_entity_poly.pdbx_strand_id
1 'polypeptide(L)'
;MSKILLVEDNPKYASSAEQYLASRSQAVALAKDYSQAMDRLRNPDFDGVISDCFFPETTGSGNTAVGKELIERMAKSDSRERKMVEGLEVLGQYVDLEDQDMRKYARFLIGTSQERDISQSPVVRVVKQVSMLGKEAATMIAKNTLGMVYRENQAPKDYYGALMKAIEESEANQPLGLLVAEKADELSLPLVLATSTHHHDILTQPVQDYASSKGWRLVDCGPNREDDKASPEFWERAFGELERKLR
;
A
#
# COMPACT_ATOMS: atom_id res chain seq x y z
N MET A 1 -22.63 -17.98 -17.92
CA MET A 1 -22.56 -16.50 -17.95
C MET A 1 -22.43 -16.09 -16.52
N SER A 2 -21.27 -15.56 -16.13
CA SER A 2 -21.04 -15.10 -14.77
C SER A 2 -21.35 -13.61 -14.67
N LYS A 3 -21.74 -13.17 -13.48
CA LYS A 3 -21.93 -11.77 -13.13
C LYS A 3 -20.74 -11.32 -12.30
N ILE A 4 -20.00 -10.34 -12.78
CA ILE A 4 -18.76 -9.84 -12.16
C ILE A 4 -19.03 -8.48 -11.53
N LEU A 5 -18.64 -8.31 -10.27
CA LEU A 5 -18.53 -7.00 -9.65
C LEU A 5 -17.21 -6.38 -10.09
N LEU A 6 -17.28 -5.25 -10.80
CA LEU A 6 -16.13 -4.44 -11.17
C LEU A 6 -16.10 -3.20 -10.27
N VAL A 7 -15.00 -2.98 -9.55
CA VAL A 7 -14.77 -1.77 -8.74
C VAL A 7 -13.66 -0.94 -9.37
N GLU A 8 -14.03 0.21 -9.93
CA GLU A 8 -13.14 1.06 -10.74
C GLU A 8 -13.69 2.49 -10.78
N ASP A 9 -12.94 3.46 -10.26
CA ASP A 9 -13.33 4.87 -10.20
C ASP A 9 -13.01 5.62 -11.50
N ASN A 10 -12.00 5.17 -12.25
CA ASN A 10 -11.61 5.82 -13.48
C ASN A 10 -12.54 5.42 -14.65
N PRO A 11 -13.28 6.35 -15.26
CA PRO A 11 -14.25 6.04 -16.31
C PRO A 11 -13.62 5.44 -17.56
N LYS A 12 -12.36 5.77 -17.87
CA LYS A 12 -11.62 5.19 -19.01
C LYS A 12 -11.38 3.70 -18.79
N TYR A 13 -10.90 3.33 -17.60
CA TYR A 13 -10.60 1.95 -17.24
C TYR A 13 -11.88 1.13 -17.06
N ALA A 14 -12.90 1.71 -16.42
CA ALA A 14 -14.21 1.07 -16.26
C ALA A 14 -14.83 0.73 -17.61
N SER A 15 -14.85 1.70 -18.55
CA SER A 15 -15.42 1.47 -19.88
C SER A 15 -14.64 0.40 -20.67
N SER A 16 -13.31 0.38 -20.57
CA SER A 16 -12.48 -0.64 -21.21
C SER A 16 -12.75 -2.04 -20.63
N ALA A 17 -12.83 -2.15 -19.30
CA ALA A 17 -13.15 -3.40 -18.63
C ALA A 17 -14.55 -3.92 -19.01
N GLU A 18 -15.55 -3.04 -19.02
CA GLU A 18 -16.92 -3.38 -19.43
C GLU A 18 -16.98 -3.89 -20.87
N GLN A 19 -16.30 -3.21 -21.79
CA GLN A 19 -16.21 -3.65 -23.20
C GLN A 19 -15.55 -5.02 -23.32
N TYR A 20 -14.44 -5.24 -22.61
CA TYR A 20 -13.75 -6.52 -22.59
C TYR A 20 -14.64 -7.64 -22.03
N LEU A 21 -15.22 -7.45 -20.84
CA LEU A 21 -16.06 -8.45 -20.18
C LEU A 21 -17.34 -8.75 -20.96
N ALA A 22 -17.95 -7.74 -21.58
CA ALA A 22 -19.08 -7.92 -22.50
C ALA A 22 -18.70 -8.77 -23.72
N SER A 23 -17.50 -8.56 -24.29
CA SER A 23 -16.99 -9.40 -25.40
C SER A 23 -16.80 -10.87 -24.99
N ARG A 24 -16.66 -11.14 -23.69
CA ARG A 24 -16.56 -12.48 -23.08
C ARG A 24 -17.90 -13.00 -22.57
N SER A 25 -19.02 -12.35 -22.94
CA SER A 25 -20.39 -12.71 -22.52
C SER A 25 -20.57 -12.76 -21.00
N GLN A 26 -19.91 -11.85 -20.27
CA GLN A 26 -20.10 -11.68 -18.82
C GLN A 26 -21.04 -10.50 -18.55
N ALA A 27 -21.84 -10.60 -17.49
CA ALA A 27 -22.57 -9.45 -16.97
C ALA A 27 -21.65 -8.66 -16.01
N VAL A 28 -21.70 -7.33 -16.07
CA VAL A 28 -20.90 -6.46 -15.20
C VAL A 28 -21.82 -5.65 -14.30
N ALA A 29 -21.49 -5.61 -13.01
CA ALA A 29 -22.02 -4.62 -12.10
C ALA A 29 -20.90 -3.71 -11.64
N LEU A 30 -21.01 -2.43 -12.01
CA LEU A 30 -19.99 -1.43 -11.72
C LEU A 30 -20.22 -0.77 -10.36
N ALA A 31 -19.15 -0.62 -9.59
CA ALA A 31 -19.04 0.29 -8.45
C ALA A 31 -17.86 1.24 -8.69
N LYS A 32 -18.05 2.54 -8.46
CA LYS A 32 -16.99 3.54 -8.68
C LYS A 32 -16.21 3.93 -7.41
N ASP A 33 -16.66 3.47 -6.25
CA ASP A 33 -16.05 3.80 -4.96
C ASP A 33 -16.36 2.71 -3.94
N TYR A 34 -15.72 2.82 -2.77
CA TYR A 34 -15.83 1.84 -1.69
C TYR A 34 -17.26 1.69 -1.20
N SER A 35 -17.98 2.80 -1.02
CA SER A 35 -19.35 2.81 -0.53
C SER A 35 -20.27 1.98 -1.44
N GLN A 36 -20.21 2.21 -2.75
CA GLN A 36 -20.97 1.42 -3.72
C GLN A 36 -20.54 -0.06 -3.75
N ALA A 37 -19.24 -0.33 -3.64
CA ALA A 37 -18.75 -1.71 -3.61
C ALA A 37 -19.29 -2.46 -2.39
N MET A 38 -19.27 -1.83 -1.21
CA MET A 38 -19.80 -2.41 0.03
C MET A 38 -21.32 -2.61 -0.03
N ASP A 39 -22.07 -1.64 -0.57
CA ASP A 39 -23.51 -1.79 -0.76
C ASP A 39 -23.85 -2.99 -1.64
N ARG A 40 -23.08 -3.22 -2.72
CA ARG A 40 -23.24 -4.38 -3.61
C ARG A 40 -22.83 -5.70 -2.92
N LEU A 41 -21.77 -5.69 -2.12
CA LEU A 41 -21.29 -6.89 -1.41
C LEU A 41 -22.16 -7.28 -0.20
N ARG A 42 -23.06 -6.41 0.29
CA ARG A 42 -24.00 -6.77 1.36
C ARG A 42 -24.97 -7.87 0.96
N ASN A 43 -25.43 -7.87 -0.29
CA ASN A 43 -26.32 -8.88 -0.86
C ASN A 43 -25.74 -9.31 -2.21
N PRO A 44 -24.68 -10.13 -2.21
CA PRO A 44 -23.92 -10.42 -3.41
C PRO A 44 -24.78 -11.25 -4.37
N ASP A 45 -24.97 -10.75 -5.58
CA ASP A 45 -25.56 -11.49 -6.69
C ASP A 45 -24.55 -11.69 -7.84
N PHE A 46 -23.26 -11.70 -7.48
CA PHE A 46 -22.10 -11.82 -8.35
C PHE A 46 -21.35 -13.14 -8.08
N ASP A 47 -20.70 -13.67 -9.10
CA ASP A 47 -19.88 -14.88 -9.00
C ASP A 47 -18.42 -14.56 -8.65
N GLY A 48 -17.97 -13.33 -8.87
CA GLY A 48 -16.60 -12.90 -8.58
C GLY A 48 -16.40 -11.39 -8.64
N VAL A 49 -15.24 -10.95 -8.17
CA VAL A 49 -14.88 -9.53 -7.99
C VAL A 49 -13.57 -9.21 -8.71
N ILE A 50 -13.56 -8.14 -9.49
CA ILE A 50 -12.35 -7.46 -9.97
C ILE A 50 -12.36 -6.06 -9.37
N SER A 51 -11.33 -5.69 -8.64
CA SER A 51 -11.25 -4.38 -7.97
C SER A 51 -9.94 -3.68 -8.29
N ASP A 52 -9.97 -2.38 -8.59
CA ASP A 52 -8.76 -1.56 -8.45
C ASP A 52 -8.26 -1.61 -7.00
N CYS A 53 -6.99 -1.28 -6.80
CA CYS A 53 -6.39 -1.12 -5.50
C CYS A 53 -6.73 0.24 -4.89
N PHE A 54 -6.74 1.29 -5.71
CA PHE A 54 -6.83 2.68 -5.26
C PHE A 54 -8.09 3.35 -5.79
N PHE A 55 -8.94 3.85 -4.89
CA PHE A 55 -10.15 4.62 -5.21
C PHE A 55 -10.70 5.26 -3.93
N PRO A 56 -11.54 6.31 -4.02
CA PRO A 56 -12.05 7.01 -2.84
C PRO A 56 -13.10 6.19 -2.06
N GLU A 57 -13.32 6.58 -0.80
CA GLU A 57 -14.39 5.99 0.02
C GLU A 57 -15.77 6.28 -0.60
N THR A 58 -16.00 7.56 -0.90
CA THR A 58 -17.14 8.06 -1.66
C THR A 58 -16.61 9.13 -2.60
N THR A 59 -16.90 8.98 -3.89
CA THR A 59 -16.38 9.89 -4.93
C THR A 59 -16.75 11.35 -4.63
N GLY A 60 -15.75 12.23 -4.53
CA GLY A 60 -15.90 13.66 -4.29
C GLY A 60 -16.15 14.05 -2.83
N SER A 61 -16.02 13.12 -1.88
CA SER A 61 -16.27 13.41 -0.46
C SER A 61 -15.12 14.14 0.25
N GLY A 62 -13.90 13.96 -0.24
CA GLY A 62 -12.66 14.34 0.44
C GLY A 62 -12.37 13.51 1.69
N ASN A 63 -13.19 12.50 2.02
CA ASN A 63 -12.98 11.69 3.21
C ASN A 63 -11.87 10.66 2.97
N THR A 64 -10.89 10.67 3.87
CA THR A 64 -9.71 9.80 3.81
C THR A 64 -9.51 8.97 5.07
N ALA A 65 -10.41 9.08 6.06
CA ALA A 65 -10.25 8.43 7.36
C ALA A 65 -10.10 6.91 7.23
N VAL A 66 -10.95 6.28 6.41
CA VAL A 66 -10.92 4.83 6.18
C VAL A 66 -9.61 4.40 5.54
N GLY A 67 -9.14 5.13 4.52
CA GLY A 67 -7.86 4.85 3.88
C GLY A 67 -6.68 4.96 4.85
N LYS A 68 -6.66 6.00 5.71
CA LYS A 68 -5.61 6.17 6.72
C LYS A 68 -5.61 5.04 7.76
N GLU A 69 -6.78 4.67 8.28
CA GLU A 69 -6.90 3.56 9.23
C GLU A 69 -6.39 2.24 8.62
N LEU A 70 -6.73 1.97 7.36
CA LEU A 70 -6.24 0.80 6.64
C LEU A 70 -4.70 0.79 6.54
N ILE A 71 -4.07 1.92 6.19
CA ILE A 71 -2.61 2.00 6.09
C ILE A 71 -1.95 1.71 7.45
N GLU A 72 -2.49 2.25 8.54
CA GLU A 72 -1.96 1.95 9.88
C GLU A 72 -2.06 0.45 10.22
N ARG A 73 -3.17 -0.18 9.85
CA ARG A 73 -3.37 -1.62 10.04
C ARG A 73 -2.39 -2.44 9.20
N MET A 74 -2.15 -2.04 7.95
CA MET A 74 -1.15 -2.67 7.08
C MET A 74 0.26 -2.53 7.70
N ALA A 75 0.64 -1.33 8.14
CA ALA A 75 1.95 -1.06 8.76
C ALA A 75 2.17 -1.89 10.03
N LYS A 76 1.14 -2.03 10.88
CA LYS A 76 1.20 -2.89 12.08
C LYS A 76 1.36 -4.38 11.74
N SER A 77 0.92 -4.82 10.56
CA SER A 77 1.08 -6.20 10.12
C SER A 77 2.43 -6.49 9.45
N ASP A 78 3.08 -5.48 8.85
CA ASP A 78 4.40 -5.65 8.22
C ASP A 78 5.50 -5.73 9.28
N SER A 79 6.20 -6.86 9.33
CA SER A 79 7.34 -7.09 10.23
C SER A 79 8.50 -6.10 10.03
N ARG A 80 8.74 -5.64 8.80
CA ARG A 80 9.81 -4.68 8.48
C ARG A 80 9.47 -3.30 8.98
N GLU A 81 8.22 -2.85 8.78
CA GLU A 81 7.78 -1.56 9.28
C GLU A 81 7.65 -1.56 10.81
N ARG A 82 7.21 -2.66 11.43
CA ARG A 82 7.25 -2.79 12.90
C ARG A 82 8.66 -2.60 13.46
N LYS A 83 9.66 -3.29 12.90
CA LYS A 83 11.07 -3.08 13.28
C LYS A 83 11.49 -1.62 13.11
N MET A 84 11.02 -0.96 12.05
CA MET A 84 11.29 0.44 11.78
C MET A 84 10.71 1.35 12.87
N VAL A 85 9.42 1.19 13.18
CA VAL A 85 8.71 1.97 14.21
C VAL A 85 9.35 1.77 15.57
N GLU A 86 9.58 0.53 16.00
CA GLU A 86 10.23 0.22 17.27
C GLU A 86 11.64 0.84 17.37
N GLY A 87 12.42 0.78 16.27
CA GLY A 87 13.74 1.39 16.24
C GLY A 87 13.73 2.91 16.25
N LEU A 88 12.75 3.54 15.60
CA LEU A 88 12.55 4.97 15.65
C LEU A 88 12.11 5.41 17.06
N GLU A 89 11.24 4.66 17.73
CA GLU A 89 10.86 4.93 19.12
C GLU A 89 12.06 4.89 20.06
N VAL A 90 12.92 3.87 19.93
CA VAL A 90 14.15 3.75 20.73
C VAL A 90 15.09 4.94 20.48
N LEU A 91 15.34 5.30 19.22
CA LEU A 91 16.21 6.42 18.89
C LEU A 91 15.61 7.77 19.29
N GLY A 92 14.30 7.96 19.14
CA GLY A 92 13.58 9.19 19.44
C GLY A 92 13.61 9.61 20.92
N GLN A 93 13.95 8.68 21.81
CA GLN A 93 14.25 8.97 23.22
C GLN A 93 15.51 9.83 23.39
N TYR A 94 16.42 9.79 22.41
CA TYR A 94 17.76 10.38 22.51
C TYR A 94 18.01 11.49 21.48
N VAL A 95 17.39 11.42 20.31
CA VAL A 95 17.54 12.39 19.21
C VAL A 95 16.20 12.97 18.78
N ASP A 96 16.25 14.12 18.13
CA ASP A 96 15.09 14.73 17.49
C ASP A 96 14.81 14.09 16.13
N LEU A 97 13.63 13.47 16.00
CA LEU A 97 13.16 12.83 14.77
C LEU A 97 12.22 13.72 13.97
N GLU A 98 11.94 14.94 14.44
CA GLU A 98 11.31 15.99 13.62
C GLU A 98 12.31 16.55 12.59
N ASP A 99 13.61 16.48 12.89
CA ASP A 99 14.68 16.73 11.92
C ASP A 99 14.67 15.66 10.82
N GLN A 100 14.41 16.08 9.58
CA GLN A 100 14.22 15.17 8.44
C GLN A 100 15.48 14.36 8.10
N ASP A 101 16.68 14.95 8.20
CA ASP A 101 17.92 14.23 7.94
C ASP A 101 18.16 13.19 9.03
N MET A 102 17.95 13.56 10.30
CA MET A 102 18.10 12.65 11.42
C MET A 102 17.12 11.47 11.29
N ARG A 103 15.86 11.73 10.95
CA ARG A 103 14.86 10.68 10.70
C ARG A 103 15.27 9.77 9.53
N LYS A 104 15.73 10.35 8.42
CA LYS A 104 16.25 9.62 7.26
C LYS A 104 17.42 8.70 7.64
N TYR A 105 18.37 9.23 8.40
CA TYR A 105 19.54 8.48 8.87
C TYR A 105 19.19 7.40 9.90
N ALA A 106 18.24 7.67 10.80
CA ALA A 106 17.72 6.69 11.75
C ALA A 106 17.08 5.52 11.00
N ARG A 107 16.21 5.79 10.01
CA ARG A 107 15.60 4.73 9.18
C ARG A 107 16.66 3.89 8.48
N PHE A 108 17.70 4.50 7.93
CA PHE A 108 18.82 3.79 7.30
C PHE A 108 19.54 2.86 8.28
N LEU A 109 19.89 3.35 9.48
CA LEU A 109 20.54 2.54 10.52
C LEU A 109 19.67 1.33 10.89
N ILE A 110 18.37 1.55 11.12
CA ILE A 110 17.45 0.49 11.54
C ILE A 110 17.28 -0.57 10.43
N GLY A 111 17.09 -0.12 9.20
CA GLY A 111 16.88 -1.00 8.04
C GLY A 111 18.10 -1.83 7.67
N THR A 112 19.31 -1.31 7.89
CA THR A 112 20.56 -2.02 7.60
C THR A 112 21.09 -2.85 8.78
N SER A 113 20.57 -2.62 9.99
CA SER A 113 20.97 -3.35 11.19
C SER A 113 20.62 -4.83 11.09
N GLN A 114 21.61 -5.70 11.31
CA GLN A 114 21.42 -7.15 11.49
C GLN A 114 20.90 -7.50 12.89
N GLU A 115 20.92 -6.55 13.82
CA GLU A 115 20.43 -6.78 15.18
C GLU A 115 18.91 -6.98 15.17
N ARG A 116 18.47 -7.99 15.94
CA ARG A 116 17.04 -8.21 16.21
C ARG A 116 16.49 -7.13 17.15
N ASP A 117 17.29 -6.72 18.13
CA ASP A 117 16.98 -5.64 19.06
C ASP A 117 17.90 -4.46 18.78
N ILE A 118 17.32 -3.41 18.20
CA ILE A 118 18.04 -2.20 17.81
C ILE A 118 18.64 -1.46 19.02
N SER A 119 18.11 -1.63 20.23
CA SER A 119 18.66 -1.02 21.45
C SER A 119 20.06 -1.54 21.78
N GLN A 120 20.42 -2.73 21.26
CA GLN A 120 21.76 -3.31 21.40
C GLN A 120 22.76 -2.79 20.39
N SER A 121 22.32 -2.03 19.37
CA SER A 121 23.20 -1.46 18.35
C SER A 121 24.30 -0.60 18.99
N PRO A 122 25.58 -0.80 18.61
CA PRO A 122 26.68 0.06 19.06
C PRO A 122 26.42 1.55 18.83
N VAL A 123 25.75 1.87 17.71
CA VAL A 123 25.41 3.25 17.38
C VAL A 123 24.38 3.81 18.36
N VAL A 124 23.33 3.05 18.70
CA VAL A 124 22.33 3.47 19.69
C VAL A 124 22.97 3.67 21.07
N ARG A 125 23.93 2.82 21.45
CA ARG A 125 24.67 2.98 22.72
C ARG A 125 25.48 4.27 22.76
N VAL A 126 26.15 4.63 21.65
CA VAL A 126 26.89 5.90 21.55
C VAL A 126 25.93 7.08 21.60
N VAL A 127 24.82 7.04 20.85
CA VAL A 127 23.78 8.08 20.86
C VAL A 127 23.22 8.30 22.27
N LYS A 128 22.96 7.21 23.01
CA LYS A 128 22.51 7.25 24.41
C LYS A 128 23.54 7.87 25.36
N GLN A 129 24.84 7.65 25.12
CA GLN A 129 25.88 8.27 25.96
C GLN A 129 25.95 9.78 25.71
N VAL A 130 25.90 10.21 24.45
CA VAL A 130 25.97 11.65 24.12
C VAL A 130 24.66 12.39 24.43
N SER A 131 23.53 11.70 24.59
CA SER A 131 22.27 12.33 25.00
C SER A 131 22.31 12.93 26.39
N MET A 132 23.29 12.58 27.23
CA MET A 132 23.55 13.29 28.49
C MET A 132 23.90 14.77 28.30
N LEU A 133 24.31 15.17 27.08
CA LEU A 133 24.59 16.56 26.70
C LEU A 133 23.33 17.32 26.23
N GLY A 134 22.17 16.67 26.22
CA GLY A 134 20.92 17.21 25.70
C GLY A 134 20.55 16.68 24.31
N LYS A 135 19.25 16.68 24.02
CA LYS A 135 18.66 16.09 22.79
C LYS A 135 19.16 16.77 21.52
N GLU A 136 19.32 18.09 21.54
CA GLU A 136 19.83 18.87 20.40
C GLU A 136 21.29 18.51 20.06
N ALA A 137 22.17 18.50 21.08
CA ALA A 137 23.57 18.11 20.91
C ALA A 137 23.70 16.67 20.41
N ALA A 138 22.91 15.74 20.96
CA ALA A 138 22.88 14.35 20.52
C ALA A 138 22.41 14.24 19.06
N THR A 139 21.41 15.03 18.65
CA THR A 139 20.92 15.06 17.27
C THR A 139 22.01 15.50 16.31
N MET A 140 22.72 16.59 16.61
CA MET A 140 23.83 17.05 15.77
C MET A 140 24.96 16.02 15.65
N ILE A 141 25.36 15.41 16.78
CA ILE A 141 26.41 14.38 16.80
C ILE A 141 25.97 13.14 16.01
N ALA A 142 24.73 12.70 16.21
CA ALA A 142 24.17 11.55 15.50
C ALA A 142 24.07 11.82 13.99
N LYS A 143 23.58 13.00 13.58
CA LYS A 143 23.53 13.41 12.17
C LYS A 143 24.91 13.38 11.52
N ASN A 144 25.91 13.97 12.16
CA ASN A 144 27.28 13.98 11.62
C ASN A 144 27.84 12.56 11.49
N THR A 145 27.62 11.71 12.50
CA THR A 145 28.14 10.33 12.49
C THR A 145 27.43 9.46 11.46
N LEU A 146 26.09 9.48 11.45
CA LEU A 146 25.28 8.67 10.56
C LEU A 146 25.36 9.16 9.11
N GLY A 147 25.47 10.47 8.90
CA GLY A 147 25.63 11.05 7.57
C GLY A 147 26.88 10.55 6.83
N MET A 148 27.96 10.22 7.56
CA MET A 148 29.19 9.66 6.96
C MET A 148 28.99 8.25 6.39
N VAL A 149 28.13 7.45 7.04
CA VAL A 149 27.86 6.06 6.65
C VAL A 149 26.59 5.91 5.81
N TYR A 150 25.77 6.96 5.73
CA TYR A 150 24.54 6.95 4.96
C TYR A 150 24.80 6.67 3.47
N ARG A 151 23.94 5.82 2.90
CA ARG A 151 23.96 5.46 1.48
C ARG A 151 22.54 5.49 0.94
N GLU A 152 22.26 6.48 0.09
CA GLU A 152 20.89 6.74 -0.39
C GLU A 152 20.30 5.58 -1.17
N ASN A 153 21.10 4.92 -2.01
CA ASN A 153 20.71 3.75 -2.78
C ASN A 153 20.45 2.49 -1.94
N GLN A 154 20.79 2.50 -0.64
CA GLN A 154 20.57 1.41 0.30
C GLN A 154 19.54 1.76 1.38
N ALA A 155 19.01 2.98 1.35
CA ALA A 155 18.04 3.43 2.34
C ALA A 155 16.71 2.69 2.16
N PRO A 156 16.12 2.15 3.24
CA PRO A 156 14.80 1.55 3.17
C PRO A 156 13.79 2.64 2.79
N LYS A 157 12.96 2.34 1.79
CA LYS A 157 11.88 3.25 1.39
C LYS A 157 10.87 3.39 2.52
N ASP A 158 10.31 4.59 2.68
CA ASP A 158 9.20 4.84 3.60
C ASP A 158 7.87 4.64 2.87
N TYR A 159 7.55 3.38 2.57
CA TYR A 159 6.35 3.02 1.80
C TYR A 159 5.06 3.53 2.45
N TYR A 160 4.91 3.33 3.76
CA TYR A 160 3.72 3.73 4.50
C TYR A 160 3.62 5.25 4.66
N GLY A 161 4.73 5.94 4.91
CA GLY A 161 4.76 7.40 4.92
C GLY A 161 4.42 8.01 3.55
N ALA A 162 4.95 7.43 2.45
CA ALA A 162 4.61 7.84 1.10
C ALA A 162 3.13 7.62 0.77
N LEU A 163 2.58 6.49 1.19
CA LEU A 163 1.17 6.17 0.97
C LEU A 163 0.23 7.08 1.78
N MET A 164 0.59 7.43 3.03
CA MET A 164 -0.14 8.43 3.81
C MET A 164 -0.15 9.79 3.12
N LYS A 165 1.01 10.25 2.62
CA LYS A 165 1.13 11.51 1.89
C LYS A 165 0.30 11.51 0.60
N ALA A 166 0.29 10.40 -0.13
CA ALA A 166 -0.49 10.27 -1.35
C ALA A 166 -2.00 10.42 -1.09
N ILE A 167 -2.52 9.83 0.00
CA ILE A 167 -3.93 10.01 0.40
C ILE A 167 -4.24 11.47 0.74
N GLU A 168 -3.29 12.20 1.32
CA GLU A 168 -3.47 13.64 1.62
C GLU A 168 -3.48 14.50 0.36
N GLU A 169 -2.79 14.07 -0.68
CA GLU A 169 -2.78 14.74 -2.00
C GLU A 169 -4.06 14.47 -2.79
N SER A 170 -4.65 13.28 -2.66
CA SER A 170 -5.90 12.91 -3.34
C SER A 170 -6.62 11.77 -2.64
N GLU A 171 -7.94 11.91 -2.48
CA GLU A 171 -8.81 10.82 -1.98
C GLU A 171 -8.80 9.57 -2.85
N ALA A 172 -8.40 9.68 -4.13
CA ALA A 172 -8.31 8.54 -5.05
C ALA A 172 -7.15 7.60 -4.72
N ASN A 173 -6.18 8.05 -3.92
CA ASN A 173 -5.01 7.25 -3.55
C ASN A 173 -5.27 6.32 -2.35
N GLN A 174 -6.51 6.19 -1.88
CA GLN A 174 -6.82 5.31 -0.76
C GLN A 174 -6.80 3.85 -1.22
N PRO A 175 -6.06 2.93 -0.55
CA PRO A 175 -5.91 1.54 -0.97
C PRO A 175 -7.14 0.66 -0.65
N LEU A 176 -8.35 1.20 -0.85
CA LEU A 176 -9.61 0.58 -0.42
C LEU A 176 -9.99 -0.68 -1.18
N GLY A 177 -9.30 -0.97 -2.29
CA GLY A 177 -9.38 -2.28 -2.96
C GLY A 177 -9.04 -3.43 -2.03
N LEU A 178 -8.17 -3.21 -1.04
CA LEU A 178 -7.86 -4.22 -0.02
C LEU A 178 -9.05 -4.53 0.88
N LEU A 179 -9.89 -3.54 1.23
CA LEU A 179 -11.11 -3.79 2.01
C LEU A 179 -12.17 -4.51 1.18
N VAL A 180 -12.27 -4.19 -0.11
CA VAL A 180 -13.11 -4.95 -1.05
C VAL A 180 -12.64 -6.40 -1.12
N ALA A 181 -11.33 -6.64 -1.19
CA ALA A 181 -10.76 -7.98 -1.18
C ALA A 181 -11.03 -8.72 0.14
N GLU A 182 -10.85 -8.07 1.30
CA GLU A 182 -11.22 -8.64 2.61
C GLU A 182 -12.69 -9.07 2.64
N LYS A 183 -13.59 -8.19 2.17
CA LYS A 183 -15.02 -8.48 2.15
C LYS A 183 -15.37 -9.62 1.19
N ALA A 184 -14.76 -9.66 0.01
CA ALA A 184 -14.97 -10.74 -0.95
C ALA A 184 -14.47 -12.08 -0.40
N ASP A 185 -13.30 -12.10 0.25
CA ASP A 185 -12.73 -13.28 0.88
C ASP A 185 -13.60 -13.82 2.02
N GLU A 186 -14.12 -12.93 2.89
CA GLU A 186 -15.11 -13.28 3.93
C GLU A 186 -16.37 -13.95 3.34
N LEU A 187 -16.79 -13.52 2.16
CA LEU A 187 -17.95 -14.06 1.45
C LEU A 187 -17.60 -15.28 0.59
N SER A 188 -16.34 -15.73 0.62
CA SER A 188 -15.81 -16.81 -0.24
C SER A 188 -16.03 -16.53 -1.73
N LEU A 189 -16.03 -15.25 -2.14
CA LEU A 189 -16.12 -14.84 -3.53
C LEU A 189 -14.72 -14.84 -4.18
N PRO A 190 -14.56 -15.49 -5.34
CA PRO A 190 -13.37 -15.33 -6.17
C PRO A 190 -13.05 -13.86 -6.42
N LEU A 191 -11.79 -13.46 -6.14
CA LEU A 191 -11.34 -12.08 -6.27
C LEU A 191 -9.98 -11.95 -6.96
N VAL A 192 -9.84 -10.86 -7.71
CA VAL A 192 -8.58 -10.36 -8.27
C VAL A 192 -8.49 -8.85 -8.08
N LEU A 193 -7.33 -8.38 -7.62
CA LEU A 193 -6.99 -6.96 -7.63
C LEU A 193 -6.38 -6.60 -8.99
N ALA A 194 -6.72 -5.44 -9.55
CA ALA A 194 -6.31 -5.02 -10.88
C ALA A 194 -5.98 -3.52 -10.89
N THR A 195 -4.70 -3.16 -10.90
CA THR A 195 -4.28 -1.75 -10.75
C THR A 195 -3.52 -1.20 -11.95
N SER A 196 -3.63 0.11 -12.16
CA SER A 196 -2.89 0.83 -13.22
C SER A 196 -1.47 1.17 -12.81
N THR A 197 -1.14 1.08 -11.53
CA THR A 197 0.20 1.35 -11.04
C THR A 197 1.10 0.14 -11.22
N HIS A 198 2.39 0.31 -10.97
CA HIS A 198 3.37 -0.77 -11.01
C HIS A 198 3.68 -1.26 -9.59
N HIS A 199 3.78 -2.58 -9.37
CA HIS A 199 3.96 -3.18 -8.04
C HIS A 199 5.30 -2.84 -7.34
N HIS A 200 6.30 -2.35 -8.07
CA HIS A 200 7.55 -1.83 -7.48
C HIS A 200 7.54 -0.31 -7.22
N ASP A 201 6.43 0.37 -7.54
CA ASP A 201 6.24 1.77 -7.18
C ASP A 201 6.07 1.92 -5.66
N ILE A 202 6.46 3.09 -5.15
CA ILE A 202 6.46 3.39 -3.71
C ILE A 202 5.06 3.34 -3.10
N LEU A 203 4.00 3.51 -3.89
CA LEU A 203 2.62 3.43 -3.41
C LEU A 203 2.06 2.00 -3.48
N THR A 204 2.43 1.23 -4.50
CA THR A 204 1.84 -0.09 -4.78
C THR A 204 2.50 -1.22 -4.00
N GLN A 205 3.82 -1.15 -3.74
CA GLN A 205 4.53 -2.22 -3.03
C GLN A 205 3.89 -2.62 -1.68
N PRO A 206 3.50 -1.69 -0.78
CA PRO A 206 2.86 -2.09 0.49
C PRO A 206 1.48 -2.75 0.27
N VAL A 207 0.76 -2.38 -0.79
CA VAL A 207 -0.52 -3.01 -1.18
C VAL A 207 -0.27 -4.42 -1.70
N GLN A 208 0.72 -4.59 -2.57
CA GLN A 208 1.14 -5.90 -3.09
C GLN A 208 1.57 -6.85 -1.97
N ASP A 209 2.38 -6.36 -1.04
CA ASP A 209 2.89 -7.17 0.08
C ASP A 209 1.75 -7.62 0.99
N TYR A 210 0.80 -6.71 1.30
CA TYR A 210 -0.39 -7.03 2.08
C TYR A 210 -1.27 -8.06 1.35
N ALA A 211 -1.60 -7.83 0.07
CA ALA A 211 -2.40 -8.76 -0.72
C ALA A 211 -1.74 -10.14 -0.85
N SER A 212 -0.43 -10.19 -1.06
CA SER A 212 0.34 -11.44 -1.16
C SER A 212 0.32 -12.22 0.15
N SER A 213 0.40 -11.54 1.29
CA SER A 213 0.31 -12.19 2.61
C SER A 213 -1.03 -12.88 2.87
N LYS A 214 -2.07 -12.47 2.13
CA LYS A 214 -3.43 -13.02 2.16
C LYS A 214 -3.69 -14.03 1.04
N GLY A 215 -2.72 -14.28 0.15
CA GLY A 215 -2.87 -15.16 -1.00
C GLY A 215 -3.71 -14.56 -2.14
N TRP A 216 -3.99 -13.25 -2.11
CA TRP A 216 -4.71 -12.57 -3.17
C TRP A 216 -3.80 -12.30 -4.37
N ARG A 217 -4.40 -12.28 -5.57
CA ARG A 217 -3.69 -11.97 -6.81
C ARG A 217 -3.92 -10.51 -7.15
N LEU A 218 -2.85 -9.82 -7.52
CA LEU A 218 -2.84 -8.46 -7.99
C LEU A 218 -2.21 -8.46 -9.39
N VAL A 219 -2.95 -7.95 -10.36
CA VAL A 219 -2.52 -7.73 -11.74
C VAL A 219 -2.23 -6.24 -11.90
N ASP A 220 -1.04 -5.92 -12.38
CA ASP A 220 -0.55 -4.56 -12.47
C ASP A 220 0.00 -4.22 -13.86
N CYS A 221 0.25 -2.93 -14.06
CA CYS A 221 0.87 -2.41 -15.26
C CYS A 221 2.40 -2.45 -15.16
N GLY A 222 3.05 -2.34 -16.32
CA GLY A 222 4.50 -2.15 -16.38
C GLY A 222 4.91 -0.73 -15.93
N PRO A 223 6.20 -0.51 -15.62
CA PRO A 223 6.71 0.83 -15.31
C PRO A 223 6.40 1.84 -16.43
N ASN A 224 5.79 2.98 -16.08
CA ASN A 224 5.38 4.05 -17.00
C ASN A 224 4.40 3.58 -18.10
N ARG A 225 3.51 2.66 -17.74
CA ARG A 225 2.50 2.09 -18.64
C ARG A 225 1.13 2.05 -17.99
N GLU A 226 0.80 3.08 -17.25
CA GLU A 226 -0.46 3.18 -16.51
C GLU A 226 -1.67 3.02 -17.45
N ASP A 227 -1.55 3.57 -18.65
CA ASP A 227 -2.55 3.47 -19.71
C ASP A 227 -2.74 2.06 -20.29
N ASP A 228 -1.82 1.12 -20.06
CA ASP A 228 -2.00 -0.28 -20.48
C ASP A 228 -3.21 -0.90 -19.79
N LYS A 229 -3.65 -0.39 -18.63
CA LYS A 229 -4.88 -0.83 -17.97
C LYS A 229 -6.12 -0.62 -18.84
N ALA A 230 -6.10 0.33 -19.77
CA ALA A 230 -7.18 0.53 -20.72
C ALA A 230 -7.16 -0.45 -21.92
N SER A 231 -6.20 -1.37 -21.98
CA SER A 231 -6.07 -2.34 -23.06
C SER A 231 -6.87 -3.63 -22.80
N PRO A 232 -7.41 -4.28 -23.86
CA PRO A 232 -7.99 -5.61 -23.75
C PRO A 232 -7.05 -6.66 -23.15
N GLU A 233 -5.75 -6.58 -23.44
CA GLU A 233 -4.73 -7.52 -22.96
C GLU A 233 -4.56 -7.47 -21.44
N PHE A 234 -4.68 -6.28 -20.84
CA PHE A 234 -4.68 -6.15 -19.38
C PHE A 234 -5.89 -6.84 -18.76
N TRP A 235 -7.09 -6.57 -19.29
CA TRP A 235 -8.32 -7.17 -18.78
C TRP A 235 -8.40 -8.68 -19.04
N GLU A 236 -7.77 -9.17 -20.09
CA GLU A 236 -7.59 -10.60 -20.32
C GLU A 236 -6.77 -11.26 -19.22
N ARG A 237 -5.66 -10.64 -18.80
CA ARG A 237 -4.86 -11.13 -17.67
C ARG A 237 -5.68 -11.11 -16.38
N ALA A 238 -6.31 -9.99 -16.05
CA ALA A 238 -7.09 -9.84 -14.81
C ALA A 238 -8.27 -10.83 -14.75
N PHE A 239 -9.06 -10.92 -15.81
CA PHE A 239 -10.18 -11.86 -15.87
C PHE A 239 -9.71 -13.31 -15.94
N GLY A 240 -8.60 -13.60 -16.63
CA GLY A 240 -8.01 -14.93 -16.67
C GLY A 240 -7.60 -15.45 -15.28
N GLU A 241 -7.07 -14.59 -14.42
CA GLU A 241 -6.81 -14.94 -13.01
C GLU A 241 -8.09 -15.21 -12.23
N LEU A 242 -9.16 -14.45 -12.49
CA LEU A 242 -10.45 -14.64 -11.83
C LEU A 242 -11.13 -15.93 -12.31
N GLU A 243 -11.11 -16.21 -13.61
CA GLU A 243 -11.75 -17.38 -14.22
C GLU A 243 -11.15 -18.70 -13.69
N ARG A 244 -9.85 -18.73 -13.38
CA ARG A 244 -9.22 -19.89 -12.73
C ARG A 244 -9.77 -20.17 -11.33
N LYS A 245 -10.28 -19.14 -10.64
CA LYS A 245 -10.86 -19.25 -9.30
C LYS A 245 -12.38 -19.54 -9.32
N LEU A 246 -13.04 -19.30 -10.45
CA LEU A 246 -14.46 -19.59 -10.65
C LEU A 246 -14.75 -21.07 -10.95
N ARG A 247 -13.72 -21.86 -11.28
CA ARG A 247 -13.80 -23.29 -11.62
C ARG A 247 -13.52 -24.16 -10.42
#